data_AF-A0A8H8NI64-F1
#
_entry.id   AF-A0A8H8NI64-F1
#
_cell.length_a   1.000
_cell.length_b   1.000
_cell.length_c   1.000
_cell.angle_alpha   90.00
_cell.angle_beta   90.00
_cell.angle_gamma   90.00
#
_symmetry.space_group_name_H-M   'P 1'
#
loop_
_entity.id
_entity.type
_entity.pdbx_description
1 polymer ?
#
loop_
_entity_poly.entity_id
_entity_poly.type
_entity_poly.pdbx_seq_one_letter_code
_entity_poly.pdbx_strand_id
1 'polypeptide(L)'
;MQRKQLEAAGKIKIRPRRRELDEETTDANGVSQEAMNSESDDEGADQQIGEDELTLLPTSRKQRHNHVDYYPEPVVRHAKRPTRLNVYGHDIIRDHKAPDFIDAVKSFVSSLPGGEEHARLLDDTFRFGIWTRLSLQHGPLPFAPLVS
;
A
#
# COMPACT_ATOMS: atom_id res chain seq x y z
N MET A 1 13.35 -2.10 29.13
CA MET A 1 12.10 -1.62 29.78
C MET A 1 10.93 -2.43 29.25
N GLN A 2 10.08 -2.92 30.14
CA GLN A 2 8.96 -3.81 29.79
C GLN A 2 7.72 -2.98 29.40
N ARG A 3 6.90 -3.49 28.46
CA ARG A 3 5.69 -2.82 27.93
C ARG A 3 4.77 -2.24 29.01
N LYS A 4 4.58 -2.96 30.12
CA LYS A 4 3.76 -2.51 31.27
C LYS A 4 4.23 -1.19 31.87
N GLN A 5 5.54 -0.92 31.87
CA GLN A 5 6.10 0.33 32.41
C GLN A 5 5.78 1.53 31.50
N LEU A 6 5.66 1.30 30.19
CA LEU A 6 5.33 2.35 29.21
C LEU A 6 3.84 2.69 29.21
N GLU A 7 2.99 1.70 29.46
CA GLU A 7 1.54 1.89 29.66
C GLU A 7 1.27 2.67 30.96
N ALA A 8 1.93 2.29 32.07
CA ALA A 8 1.82 3.01 33.35
C ALA A 8 2.35 4.46 33.27
N ALA A 9 3.39 4.69 32.48
CA ALA A 9 3.95 6.02 32.27
C ALA A 9 3.16 6.86 31.24
N GLY A 10 2.03 6.36 30.72
CA GLY A 10 1.18 7.08 29.75
C GLY A 10 1.83 7.27 28.37
N LYS A 11 2.97 6.61 28.09
CA LYS A 11 3.72 6.75 26.83
C LYS A 11 3.06 6.00 25.67
N ILE A 12 2.14 5.09 25.96
CA ILE A 12 1.39 4.31 24.97
C ILE A 12 -0.08 4.28 25.40
N LYS A 13 -1.00 4.71 24.53
CA LYS A 13 -2.46 4.61 24.75
C LYS A 13 -2.98 3.30 24.16
N ILE A 14 -3.63 2.48 24.99
CA ILE A 14 -4.35 1.29 24.53
C ILE A 14 -5.63 1.80 23.84
N ARG A 15 -5.76 1.60 22.53
CA ARG A 15 -7.05 1.79 21.88
C ARG A 15 -7.97 0.65 22.34
N PRO A 16 -9.17 0.92 22.87
CA PRO A 16 -10.11 -0.14 23.18
C PRO A 16 -10.43 -0.92 21.90
N ARG A 17 -10.28 -2.24 21.98
CA ARG A 17 -10.55 -3.17 20.89
C ARG A 17 -12.06 -3.07 20.59
N ARG A 18 -12.43 -2.52 19.43
CA ARG A 18 -13.80 -2.56 18.93
C ARG A 18 -14.21 -4.04 18.89
N ARG A 19 -15.23 -4.41 19.67
CA ARG A 19 -15.94 -5.67 19.46
C ARG A 19 -16.73 -5.47 18.17
N GLU A 20 -16.33 -6.15 17.10
CA GLU A 20 -17.19 -6.28 15.93
C GLU A 20 -18.38 -7.14 16.36
N LEU A 21 -19.58 -6.57 16.23
CA LEU A 21 -20.84 -7.28 16.39
C LEU A 21 -21.02 -8.15 15.16
N ASP A 22 -21.15 -9.46 15.38
CA ASP A 22 -21.71 -10.37 14.41
C ASP A 22 -23.19 -10.03 14.23
N GLU A 23 -23.59 -9.52 13.06
CA GLU A 23 -24.99 -9.39 12.70
C GLU A 23 -25.27 -10.13 11.39
N GLU A 24 -25.99 -11.23 11.58
CA GLU A 24 -26.59 -12.16 10.64
C GLU A 24 -27.89 -11.54 10.06
N THR A 25 -28.00 -11.56 8.73
CA THR A 25 -29.22 -11.53 7.88
C THR A 25 -30.44 -10.69 8.29
N THR A 26 -30.90 -9.80 7.40
CA THR A 26 -32.27 -9.81 6.82
C THR A 26 -32.46 -8.69 5.79
N ASP A 27 -33.15 -9.03 4.69
CA ASP A 27 -33.62 -8.14 3.63
C ASP A 27 -34.70 -7.16 4.12
N ALA A 28 -34.74 -5.94 3.54
CA ALA A 28 -35.92 -5.25 3.01
C ALA A 28 -35.80 -3.70 3.05
N ASN A 29 -35.79 -3.11 1.86
CA ASN A 29 -36.46 -1.87 1.42
C ASN A 29 -36.89 -0.81 2.46
N GLY A 30 -36.41 0.43 2.32
CA GLY A 30 -36.96 1.60 3.02
C GLY A 30 -36.23 2.92 2.73
N VAL A 31 -36.80 3.74 1.84
CA VAL A 31 -36.43 5.13 1.53
C VAL A 31 -36.81 6.07 2.69
N SER A 32 -35.98 7.08 3.02
CA SER A 32 -36.34 8.53 3.10
C SER A 32 -35.32 9.44 3.83
N GLN A 33 -35.00 10.57 3.18
CA GLN A 33 -34.92 11.98 3.66
C GLN A 33 -33.96 12.37 4.82
N GLU A 34 -32.93 13.19 4.56
CA GLU A 34 -32.86 14.68 4.52
C GLU A 34 -32.67 15.37 5.88
N ALA A 35 -32.07 16.57 5.82
CA ALA A 35 -31.86 17.59 6.86
C ALA A 35 -30.55 17.48 7.69
N MET A 36 -29.81 18.56 7.98
CA MET A 36 -29.93 19.98 7.65
C MET A 36 -28.59 20.67 8.00
N ASN A 37 -28.34 21.76 7.28
CA ASN A 37 -27.30 22.76 7.48
C ASN A 37 -27.51 23.53 8.81
N SER A 38 -26.43 23.96 9.49
CA SER A 38 -26.46 25.17 10.32
C SER A 38 -25.08 25.81 10.40
N GLU A 39 -24.91 26.88 9.62
CA GLU A 39 -23.92 27.94 9.85
C GLU A 39 -24.30 28.73 11.11
N SER A 40 -23.29 29.20 11.85
CA SER A 40 -23.38 30.41 12.67
C SER A 40 -21.98 30.95 12.93
N ASP A 41 -21.73 32.13 12.39
CA ASP A 41 -20.64 33.07 12.68
C ASP A 41 -20.71 33.56 14.14
N ASP A 42 -19.56 33.80 14.79
CA ASP A 42 -19.43 34.87 15.81
C ASP A 42 -17.95 35.22 16.09
N GLU A 43 -17.75 36.47 16.50
CA GLU A 43 -16.59 37.33 16.32
C GLU A 43 -15.41 37.19 17.30
N GLY A 44 -14.24 37.68 16.87
CA GLY A 44 -13.47 38.69 17.61
C GLY A 44 -12.60 38.27 18.80
N ALA A 45 -11.28 38.20 18.58
CA ALA A 45 -10.29 38.59 19.59
C ALA A 45 -8.94 38.93 18.92
N ASP A 46 -8.77 40.21 18.64
CA ASP A 46 -7.53 40.85 18.24
C ASP A 46 -6.57 40.86 19.44
N GLN A 47 -5.54 40.01 19.42
CA GLN A 47 -4.47 40.04 20.42
C GLN A 47 -3.21 40.65 19.81
N GLN A 48 -3.02 41.93 20.12
CA GLN A 48 -1.78 42.68 19.94
C GLN A 48 -0.63 41.94 20.62
N ILE A 49 0.26 41.35 19.82
CA ILE A 49 1.51 40.78 20.30
C ILE A 49 2.50 41.93 20.40
N GLY A 50 2.77 42.31 21.65
CA GLY A 50 3.81 43.26 22.02
C GLY A 50 5.16 42.86 21.44
N GLU A 51 5.67 43.75 20.63
CA GLU A 51 7.05 43.86 20.20
C GLU A 51 7.90 44.28 21.39
N ASP A 52 8.44 43.30 22.12
CA ASP A 52 9.73 43.44 22.80
C ASP A 52 10.18 42.08 23.35
N GLU A 53 11.49 41.90 23.40
CA GLU A 53 12.21 40.72 23.92
C GLU A 53 12.52 39.62 22.90
N LEU A 54 13.32 40.02 21.90
CA LEU A 54 14.17 39.12 21.11
C LEU A 54 15.23 38.46 22.02
N THR A 55 14.82 37.51 22.87
CA THR A 55 15.76 36.69 23.64
C THR A 55 16.51 35.80 22.65
N LEU A 56 17.81 36.07 22.54
CA LEU A 56 18.79 35.36 21.74
C LEU A 56 18.82 33.86 22.08
N LEU A 57 17.96 33.08 21.43
CA LEU A 57 18.08 31.62 21.44
C LEU A 57 19.42 31.27 20.78
N PRO A 58 20.28 30.46 21.43
CA PRO A 58 21.51 30.01 20.81
C PRO A 58 21.15 29.24 19.54
N THR A 59 21.47 29.82 18.38
CA THR A 59 21.37 29.22 17.05
C THR A 59 22.43 28.14 16.87
N SER A 60 22.48 27.19 17.80
CA SER A 60 22.93 25.85 17.49
C SER A 60 21.80 25.20 16.68
N ARG A 61 21.67 25.65 15.42
CA ARG A 61 20.97 24.93 14.36
C ARG A 61 21.72 23.60 14.26
N LYS A 62 21.33 22.63 15.10
CA LYS A 62 21.61 21.21 14.90
C LYS A 62 21.37 21.02 13.42
N GLN A 63 22.44 20.68 12.70
CA GLN A 63 22.36 20.36 11.29
C GLN A 63 21.15 19.46 11.17
N ARG A 64 20.10 19.95 10.50
CA ARG A 64 18.99 19.10 10.12
C ARG A 64 19.66 18.08 9.24
N HIS A 65 19.98 16.91 9.80
CA HIS A 65 20.40 15.77 9.02
C HIS A 65 19.41 15.73 7.87
N ASN A 66 19.91 15.85 6.64
CA ASN A 66 19.10 15.73 5.45
C ASN A 66 18.34 14.43 5.62
N HIS A 67 17.06 14.53 5.98
CA HIS A 67 16.18 13.39 6.09
C HIS A 67 15.90 13.03 4.63
N VAL A 68 16.84 12.31 4.03
CA VAL A 68 16.60 11.68 2.74
C VAL A 68 15.60 10.59 3.06
N ASP A 69 14.35 10.86 2.76
CA ASP A 69 13.30 9.87 2.89
C ASP A 69 13.73 8.63 2.10
N TYR A 70 13.95 7.54 2.84
CA TYR A 70 14.43 6.31 2.25
C TYR A 70 13.24 5.56 1.64
N TYR A 71 13.08 5.69 0.32
CA TYR A 71 12.08 4.93 -0.42
C TYR A 71 12.72 3.65 -0.98
N PRO A 72 12.24 2.46 -0.57
CA PRO A 72 12.75 1.21 -1.15
C PRO A 72 12.42 1.12 -2.63
N GLU A 73 13.37 0.63 -3.41
CA GLU A 73 13.17 0.43 -4.84
C GLU A 73 12.33 -0.84 -5.10
N PRO A 74 11.40 -0.79 -6.06
CA PRO A 74 10.66 -1.96 -6.49
C PRO A 74 11.56 -2.90 -7.29
N VAL A 75 11.65 -4.15 -6.86
CA VAL A 75 12.37 -5.21 -7.58
C VAL A 75 11.39 -6.29 -8.00
N VAL A 76 11.40 -6.60 -9.29
CA VAL A 76 10.61 -7.69 -9.89
C VAL A 76 11.45 -8.96 -9.89
N ARG A 77 10.91 -10.06 -9.36
CA ARG A 77 11.59 -11.37 -9.31
C ARG A 77 10.65 -12.50 -9.70
N HIS A 78 11.19 -13.61 -10.19
CA HIS A 78 10.43 -14.85 -10.33
C HIS A 78 10.25 -15.52 -8.95
N ALA A 79 9.01 -15.89 -8.65
CA ALA A 79 8.64 -16.56 -7.42
C ALA A 79 8.86 -18.08 -7.52
N LYS A 80 9.15 -18.71 -6.39
CA LYS A 80 9.24 -20.19 -6.29
C LYS A 80 7.90 -20.89 -6.45
N ARG A 81 6.80 -20.17 -6.26
CA ARG A 81 5.41 -20.63 -6.37
C ARG A 81 4.60 -19.54 -7.07
N PRO A 82 3.52 -19.87 -7.78
CA PRO A 82 2.65 -18.88 -8.40
C PRO A 82 2.15 -17.87 -7.36
N THR A 83 2.27 -16.58 -7.67
CA THR A 83 1.73 -15.49 -6.85
C THR A 83 0.23 -15.34 -7.03
N ARG A 84 -0.28 -15.66 -8.23
CA ARG A 84 -1.71 -15.82 -8.53
C ARG A 84 -1.92 -17.05 -9.40
N LEU A 85 -3.02 -17.75 -9.15
CA LEU A 85 -3.47 -18.90 -9.92
C LEU A 85 -4.71 -18.54 -10.73
N ASN A 86 -4.97 -19.29 -11.80
CA ASN A 86 -6.21 -19.21 -12.57
C ASN A 86 -6.55 -17.82 -13.12
N VAL A 87 -5.54 -17.04 -13.53
CA VAL A 87 -5.75 -15.70 -14.08
C VAL A 87 -6.09 -15.81 -15.57
N TYR A 88 -7.21 -15.24 -15.99
CA TYR A 88 -7.60 -15.30 -17.39
C TYR A 88 -6.68 -14.44 -18.28
N GLY A 89 -6.43 -14.91 -19.51
CA GLY A 89 -5.67 -14.16 -20.50
C GLY A 89 -6.20 -12.74 -20.75
N HIS A 90 -7.52 -12.58 -20.89
CA HIS A 90 -8.13 -11.27 -21.08
C HIS A 90 -7.93 -10.31 -19.89
N ASP A 91 -7.88 -10.82 -18.65
CA ASP A 91 -7.57 -9.98 -17.48
C ASP A 91 -6.13 -9.46 -17.56
N ILE A 92 -5.18 -10.30 -18.01
CA ILE A 92 -3.78 -9.90 -18.22
C ILE A 92 -3.70 -8.82 -19.30
N ILE A 93 -4.37 -9.03 -20.45
CA ILE A 93 -4.42 -8.08 -21.56
C ILE A 93 -4.96 -6.72 -21.07
N ARG A 94 -6.08 -6.73 -20.34
CA ARG A 94 -6.74 -5.52 -19.83
C ARG A 94 -5.88 -4.80 -18.80
N ASP A 95 -5.42 -5.50 -17.76
CA ASP A 95 -4.76 -4.90 -16.61
C ASP A 95 -3.34 -4.40 -16.96
N HIS A 96 -2.65 -5.08 -17.88
CA HIS A 96 -1.29 -4.74 -18.31
C HIS A 96 -1.22 -4.03 -19.66
N LYS A 97 -2.37 -3.74 -20.30
CA LYS A 97 -2.45 -3.11 -21.63
C LYS A 97 -1.57 -3.83 -22.68
N ALA A 98 -1.67 -5.16 -22.70
CA ALA A 98 -0.84 -6.03 -23.53
C ALA A 98 -1.71 -6.76 -24.57
N PRO A 99 -2.15 -6.08 -25.66
CA PRO A 99 -3.08 -6.65 -26.64
C PRO A 99 -2.53 -7.92 -27.32
N ASP A 100 -1.23 -7.97 -27.57
CA ASP A 100 -0.58 -9.07 -28.30
C ASP A 100 -0.11 -10.20 -27.37
N PHE A 101 -0.56 -10.22 -26.11
CA PHE A 101 -0.08 -11.17 -25.11
C PHE A 101 -0.30 -12.62 -25.53
N ILE A 102 -1.52 -12.96 -25.95
CA ILE A 102 -1.86 -14.35 -26.31
C ILE A 102 -1.12 -14.79 -27.56
N ASP A 103 -0.98 -13.92 -28.56
CA ASP A 103 -0.24 -14.22 -29.78
C ASP A 103 1.26 -14.40 -29.52
N ALA A 104 1.84 -13.59 -28.63
CA ALA A 104 3.22 -13.77 -28.20
C ALA A 104 3.44 -15.10 -27.48
N VAL A 105 2.51 -15.50 -26.58
CA VAL A 105 2.58 -16.80 -25.90
C VAL A 105 2.40 -17.95 -26.89
N LYS A 106 1.45 -17.85 -27.83
CA LYS A 106 1.25 -18.84 -28.90
C LYS A 106 2.52 -19.02 -29.74
N SER A 107 3.10 -17.91 -30.19
CA SER A 107 4.34 -17.92 -30.98
C SER A 107 5.48 -18.60 -30.21
N PHE A 108 5.64 -18.25 -28.94
CA PHE A 108 6.64 -18.89 -28.08
C PHE A 108 6.39 -20.39 -27.90
N VAL A 109 5.16 -20.79 -27.59
CA VAL A 109 4.82 -22.21 -27.39
C VAL A 109 5.00 -23.00 -28.67
N SER A 110 4.55 -22.48 -29.82
CA SER A 110 4.76 -23.11 -31.14
C SER A 110 6.24 -23.31 -31.50
N SER A 111 7.14 -22.49 -30.96
CA SER A 111 8.59 -22.65 -31.17
C SER A 111 9.19 -23.84 -30.41
N LEU A 112 8.48 -24.39 -29.42
CA LEU A 112 8.95 -25.53 -28.63
C LEU A 112 8.65 -26.86 -29.35
N PRO A 113 9.49 -27.91 -29.15
CA PRO A 113 9.23 -29.23 -29.72
C PRO A 113 7.85 -29.78 -29.29
N GLY A 114 6.97 -30.05 -30.27
CA GLY A 114 5.60 -30.51 -30.01
C GLY A 114 4.63 -29.41 -29.53
N GLY A 115 5.07 -28.15 -29.51
CA GLY A 115 4.29 -27.03 -28.99
C GLY A 115 3.16 -26.55 -29.90
N GLU A 116 3.16 -26.93 -31.17
CA GLU A 116 2.15 -26.50 -32.15
C GLU A 116 0.72 -26.89 -31.74
N GLU A 117 0.53 -28.11 -31.22
CA GLU A 117 -0.77 -28.57 -30.71
C GLU A 117 -1.17 -27.85 -29.41
N HIS A 118 -0.20 -27.51 -28.55
CA HIS A 118 -0.46 -26.77 -27.32
C HIS A 118 -0.82 -25.30 -27.60
N ALA A 119 -0.21 -24.68 -28.61
CA ALA A 119 -0.48 -23.31 -28.99
C ALA A 119 -1.91 -23.13 -29.54
N ARG A 120 -2.45 -24.15 -30.22
CA ARG A 120 -3.85 -24.15 -30.69
C ARG A 120 -4.89 -24.11 -29.56
N LEU A 121 -4.53 -24.58 -28.36
CA LEU A 121 -5.40 -24.58 -27.19
C LEU A 121 -5.41 -23.24 -26.43
N LEU A 122 -4.52 -22.30 -26.80
CA LEU A 122 -4.46 -21.00 -26.16
C LEU A 122 -5.51 -20.06 -26.77
N ASP A 123 -6.28 -19.41 -25.90
CA ASP A 123 -7.19 -18.32 -26.25
C ASP A 123 -7.28 -17.33 -25.07
N ASP A 124 -8.11 -16.30 -25.22
CA ASP A 124 -8.27 -15.24 -24.20
C ASP A 124 -8.99 -15.74 -22.93
N THR A 125 -9.60 -16.92 -22.99
CA THR A 125 -10.25 -17.60 -21.87
C THR A 125 -9.30 -18.57 -21.15
N PHE A 126 -8.14 -18.83 -21.73
CA PHE A 126 -7.11 -19.66 -21.12
C PHE A 126 -6.64 -19.04 -19.80
N ARG A 127 -6.35 -19.91 -18.83
CA ARG A 127 -5.97 -19.52 -17.48
C ARG A 127 -4.47 -19.71 -17.27
N PHE A 128 -3.82 -18.66 -16.80
CA PHE A 128 -2.40 -18.61 -16.54
C PHE A 128 -2.10 -18.57 -15.04
N GLY A 129 -0.98 -19.18 -14.66
CA GLY A 129 -0.35 -18.94 -13.36
C GLY A 129 0.61 -17.75 -13.48
N ILE A 130 0.50 -16.78 -12.58
CA ILE A 130 1.43 -15.66 -12.52
C ILE A 130 2.57 -16.04 -11.59
N TRP A 131 3.80 -15.99 -12.10
CA TRP A 131 5.01 -16.35 -11.36
C TRP A 131 5.85 -15.13 -10.95
N THR A 132 5.36 -13.93 -11.26
CA THR A 132 6.05 -12.68 -10.96
C THR A 132 5.74 -12.22 -9.54
N ARG A 133 6.77 -11.85 -8.78
CA ARG A 133 6.67 -11.24 -7.45
C ARG A 133 7.33 -9.87 -7.48
N LEU A 134 6.59 -8.87 -7.01
CA LEU A 134 7.12 -7.55 -6.69
C LEU A 134 7.55 -7.55 -5.22
N SER A 135 8.76 -7.08 -4.95
CA SER A 135 9.26 -6.86 -3.59
C SER A 135 9.92 -5.50 -3.49
N LEU A 136 9.64 -4.78 -2.41
CA LEU A 136 10.37 -3.58 -2.04
C LEU A 136 11.64 -4.01 -1.33
N GLN A 137 12.80 -3.76 -1.96
CA GLN A 137 14.08 -4.11 -1.36
C GLN A 137 14.62 -2.90 -0.59
N HIS A 138 14.81 -3.07 0.71
CA HIS A 138 15.60 -2.13 1.49
C HIS A 138 17.08 -2.48 1.36
N GLY A 139 17.93 -1.48 1.17
CA GLY A 139 19.36 -1.55 1.37
C GLY A 139 19.69 -1.77 2.84
N PRO A 140 20.97 -1.99 3.17
CA PRO A 140 21.39 -2.21 4.55
C PRO A 140 20.93 -1.04 5.43
N LEU A 141 20.19 -1.36 6.48
CA LEU A 141 19.72 -0.37 7.44
C LEU A 141 20.94 0.30 8.09
N PRO A 142 20.90 1.60 8.41
CA PRO A 142 22.04 2.32 8.99
C PRO A 142 22.45 1.80 10.39
N PHE A 143 21.64 0.93 10.98
CA PHE A 143 21.88 0.25 12.25
C PHE A 143 22.01 -1.28 12.09
N ALA A 144 22.02 -1.80 10.86
CA ALA A 144 22.35 -3.19 10.63
C ALA A 144 23.83 -3.41 11.03
N PRO A 145 24.15 -4.41 11.86
CA PRO A 145 25.54 -4.72 12.17
C PRO A 145 26.28 -4.98 10.86
N LEU A 146 27.44 -4.34 10.71
CA LEU A 146 28.37 -4.59 9.61
C LEU A 146 28.88 -6.02 9.76
N VAL A 147 28.13 -7.00 9.25
CA VAL A 147 28.58 -8.40 9.27
C VAL A 147 29.49 -8.57 8.05
N SER A 148 30.78 -8.70 8.37
CA SER A 148 31.89 -9.07 7.47
C SER A 148 31.71 -10.44 6.84
#